data_AF-A0A956Y9I4-F1
#
_entry.id   AF-A0A956Y9I4-F1
#
_cell.length_a   1.000
_cell.length_b   1.000
_cell.length_c   1.000
_cell.angle_alpha   90.00
_cell.angle_beta   90.00
_cell.angle_gamma   90.00
#
_symmetry.space_group_name_H-M   'P 1'
#
loop_
_entity.id
_entity.type
_entity.pdbx_description
1 polymer ?
#
loop_
_entity_poly.entity_id
_entity_poly.type
_entity_poly.pdbx_seq_one_letter_code
_entity_poly.pdbx_strand_id
1 'polypeptide(L)'
;MVKPSARRQPTFQEPVVLLHSPGFLAGIDSNFFDDIFMKANQWANSDLPPQGMFLEVIRGMVDVVQLASQMPYYRLGVIMPHPATYVQTLYQLARVTVTHPLHVFASNHSLDDFAQSDDVAALTTNPFTRALSGQINGEISLKAAQQRLHRAEYIALAEQQIDALIMLMYWLDEGSQWDRILSLPDSPALALSDAAHAAILARNPLDSVLYEDATALYNAHHRSMVIESLTSNHSNKEKIRQLELQIQRLKSELGHQAKTNARRAQLIRDFIRKT
;
A
#
# COMPACT_ATOMS: atom_id res chain seq x y z
N MET A 1 28.86 2.74 -5.58
CA MET A 1 27.87 3.31 -4.63
C MET A 1 26.70 3.79 -5.47
N VAL A 2 25.65 2.97 -5.59
CA VAL A 2 24.47 3.31 -6.38
C VAL A 2 23.73 4.42 -5.63
N LYS A 3 23.62 5.61 -6.24
CA LYS A 3 22.77 6.67 -5.70
C LYS A 3 21.35 6.11 -5.62
N PRO A 4 20.59 6.35 -4.54
CA PRO A 4 19.15 6.07 -4.55
C PRO A 4 18.60 6.77 -5.78
N SER A 5 17.95 6.02 -6.68
CA SER A 5 17.25 6.59 -7.81
C SER A 5 16.44 7.76 -7.30
N ALA A 6 16.72 8.95 -7.82
CA ALA A 6 16.01 10.17 -7.47
C ALA A 6 14.52 9.82 -7.43
N ARG A 7 13.86 10.10 -6.28
CA ARG A 7 12.40 10.02 -6.13
C ARG A 7 11.82 10.63 -7.40
N ARG A 8 11.34 9.81 -8.34
CA ARG A 8 10.44 10.33 -9.36
C ARG A 8 9.25 10.73 -8.54
N GLN A 9 9.09 12.04 -8.30
CA GLN A 9 7.78 12.56 -7.95
C GLN A 9 6.83 11.95 -8.98
N PRO A 10 5.79 11.23 -8.57
CA PRO A 10 4.83 10.71 -9.50
C PRO A 10 4.37 11.89 -10.34
N THR A 11 4.72 11.92 -11.61
CA THR A 11 3.95 12.74 -12.54
C THR A 11 2.54 12.18 -12.42
N PHE A 12 1.60 13.00 -11.94
CA PHE A 12 0.20 12.69 -11.62
C PHE A 12 -0.64 12.10 -12.79
N GLN A 13 0.00 11.48 -13.78
CA GLN A 13 -0.57 11.07 -15.06
C GLN A 13 -0.49 9.55 -15.30
N GLU A 14 0.23 8.77 -14.49
CA GLU A 14 0.29 7.31 -14.66
C GLU A 14 -0.75 6.60 -13.77
N PRO A 15 -1.60 5.72 -14.32
CA PRO A 15 -2.55 4.93 -13.56
C PRO A 15 -1.82 3.97 -12.61
N VAL A 16 -2.44 3.68 -11.47
CA VAL A 16 -1.89 2.80 -10.43
C VAL A 16 -2.65 1.48 -10.48
N VAL A 17 -1.90 0.38 -10.58
CA VAL A 17 -2.44 -0.97 -10.54
C VAL A 17 -1.96 -1.64 -9.26
N LEU A 18 -2.87 -1.92 -8.35
CA LEU A 18 -2.59 -2.61 -7.09
C LEU A 18 -3.18 -4.02 -7.14
N LEU A 19 -2.33 -4.99 -7.45
CA LEU A 19 -2.69 -6.41 -7.42
C LEU A 19 -2.68 -6.91 -5.97
N HIS A 20 -3.80 -7.43 -5.48
CA HIS A 20 -3.91 -7.99 -4.12
C HIS A 20 -5.00 -9.07 -4.06
N SER A 21 -4.99 -9.90 -3.01
CA SER A 21 -6.00 -10.97 -2.85
C SER A 21 -7.40 -10.43 -2.59
N PRO A 22 -8.45 -11.19 -2.98
CA PRO A 22 -9.80 -10.93 -2.55
C PRO A 22 -9.86 -10.93 -1.01
N GLY A 23 -10.45 -9.88 -0.45
CA GLY A 23 -10.62 -9.76 1.00
C GLY A 23 -9.45 -9.14 1.75
N PHE A 24 -8.28 -8.91 1.13
CA PHE A 24 -7.16 -8.22 1.80
C PHE A 24 -7.56 -6.83 2.35
N LEU A 25 -8.45 -6.15 1.62
CA LEU A 25 -9.00 -4.85 2.01
C LEU A 25 -10.36 -4.95 2.73
N ALA A 26 -10.88 -6.15 2.96
CA ALA A 26 -12.17 -6.34 3.64
C ALA A 26 -12.00 -6.02 5.13
N GLY A 27 -12.48 -4.86 5.55
CA GLY A 27 -12.25 -4.31 6.89
C GLY A 27 -11.62 -2.92 6.85
N ILE A 28 -11.04 -2.56 5.70
CA ILE A 28 -10.68 -1.19 5.36
C ILE A 28 -11.88 -0.61 4.63
N ASP A 29 -12.48 0.44 5.22
CA ASP A 29 -13.61 1.16 4.63
C ASP A 29 -13.31 1.46 3.16
N SER A 30 -14.27 1.22 2.25
CA SER A 30 -14.10 1.59 0.84
C SER A 30 -13.71 3.08 0.73
N ASN A 31 -14.25 3.91 1.63
CA ASN A 31 -13.90 5.33 1.70
C ASN A 31 -12.43 5.56 2.05
N PHE A 32 -11.75 4.68 2.78
CA PHE A 32 -10.32 4.86 3.09
C PHE A 32 -9.46 4.89 1.82
N PHE A 33 -9.66 3.93 0.92
CA PHE A 33 -8.93 3.93 -0.34
C PHE A 33 -9.49 4.96 -1.30
N ASP A 34 -10.80 5.16 -1.29
CA ASP A 34 -11.38 6.22 -2.10
C ASP A 34 -10.86 7.59 -1.61
N ASP A 35 -10.54 7.79 -0.33
CA ASP A 35 -9.92 8.99 0.26
C ASP A 35 -8.44 9.15 -0.15
N ILE A 36 -7.67 8.06 -0.10
CA ILE A 36 -6.26 8.02 -0.57
C ILE A 36 -6.17 8.28 -2.07
N PHE A 37 -7.15 7.77 -2.82
CA PHE A 37 -7.17 7.80 -4.28
C PHE A 37 -8.21 8.79 -4.85
N MET A 38 -8.73 9.74 -4.04
CA MET A 38 -9.91 10.55 -4.40
C MET A 38 -9.79 11.14 -5.81
N LYS A 39 -10.68 10.62 -6.68
CA LYS A 39 -10.92 10.89 -8.11
C LYS A 39 -10.29 9.89 -9.10
N ALA A 40 -10.92 8.71 -9.29
CA ALA A 40 -11.78 8.43 -10.47
C ALA A 40 -12.27 6.97 -10.55
N ASN A 41 -13.57 6.85 -10.84
CA ASN A 41 -14.31 5.75 -11.44
C ASN A 41 -14.00 4.31 -11.02
N GLN A 42 -14.89 3.79 -10.17
CA GLN A 42 -15.40 2.43 -10.30
C GLN A 42 -15.89 2.22 -11.75
N TRP A 43 -15.55 1.08 -12.34
CA TRP A 43 -16.07 0.67 -13.66
C TRP A 43 -17.60 0.75 -13.68
N ALA A 44 -18.14 1.80 -14.28
CA ALA A 44 -19.56 1.96 -14.57
C ALA A 44 -19.69 2.63 -15.94
N ASN A 45 -20.00 1.80 -16.95
CA ASN A 45 -20.54 2.13 -18.27
C ASN A 45 -19.77 3.12 -19.17
N SER A 46 -19.73 2.75 -20.45
CA SER A 46 -18.88 3.23 -21.54
C SER A 46 -19.08 4.68 -22.04
N ASP A 47 -19.69 5.59 -21.30
CA ASP A 47 -20.28 6.82 -21.90
C ASP A 47 -19.79 8.16 -21.34
N LEU A 48 -18.58 8.25 -20.74
CA LEU A 48 -18.05 9.54 -20.26
C LEU A 48 -16.85 10.08 -21.06
N PRO A 49 -16.82 11.40 -21.36
CA PRO A 49 -15.84 12.02 -22.25
C PRO A 49 -14.45 12.16 -21.59
N PRO A 50 -13.37 12.18 -22.40
CA PRO A 50 -12.00 12.00 -21.94
C PRO A 50 -11.37 13.34 -21.51
N GLN A 51 -11.86 13.98 -20.44
CA GLN A 51 -11.23 15.21 -19.94
C GLN A 51 -11.27 15.31 -18.41
N GLY A 52 -10.19 14.86 -17.78
CA GLY A 52 -9.85 15.13 -16.39
C GLY A 52 -8.66 14.27 -15.97
N MET A 53 -7.57 14.91 -15.54
CA MET A 53 -6.42 14.20 -14.96
C MET A 53 -6.88 13.49 -13.69
N PHE A 54 -6.93 12.17 -13.75
CA PHE A 54 -7.38 11.34 -12.67
C PHE A 54 -6.45 10.14 -12.54
N LEU A 55 -6.04 9.84 -11.31
CA LEU A 55 -5.32 8.61 -10.99
C LEU A 55 -6.35 7.47 -11.10
N GLU A 56 -6.39 6.80 -12.25
CA GLU A 56 -7.19 5.59 -12.40
C GLU A 56 -6.51 4.48 -11.59
N VAL A 57 -7.17 4.03 -10.52
CA VAL A 57 -6.64 3.01 -9.61
C VAL A 57 -7.37 1.70 -9.86
N ILE A 58 -6.63 0.75 -10.39
CA ILE A 58 -7.13 -0.60 -10.64
C ILE A 58 -6.66 -1.48 -9.48
N ARG A 59 -7.60 -1.96 -8.68
CA ARG A 59 -7.31 -2.75 -7.48
C ARG A 59 -7.95 -4.13 -7.53
N GLY A 60 -7.24 -5.11 -7.00
CA GLY A 60 -7.68 -6.51 -6.90
C GLY A 60 -7.05 -7.40 -7.95
N MET A 61 -7.58 -8.63 -8.07
CA MET A 61 -7.08 -9.62 -9.02
C MET A 61 -7.45 -9.24 -10.45
N VAL A 62 -6.48 -8.76 -11.23
CA VAL A 62 -6.65 -8.34 -12.62
C VAL A 62 -5.60 -8.97 -13.53
N ASP A 63 -5.97 -9.25 -14.78
CA ASP A 63 -5.00 -9.67 -15.80
C ASP A 63 -4.19 -8.45 -16.25
N VAL A 64 -2.97 -8.35 -15.74
CA VAL A 64 -2.06 -7.22 -15.99
C VAL A 64 -1.61 -7.20 -17.45
N VAL A 65 -1.58 -8.35 -18.14
CA VAL A 65 -1.21 -8.42 -19.56
C VAL A 65 -2.32 -7.88 -20.44
N GLN A 66 -3.56 -8.27 -20.16
CA GLN A 66 -4.73 -7.69 -20.81
C GLN A 66 -4.79 -6.18 -20.55
N LEU A 67 -4.55 -5.77 -19.31
CA LEU A 67 -4.55 -4.35 -18.95
C LEU A 67 -3.46 -3.57 -19.68
N ALA A 68 -2.24 -4.11 -19.80
CA ALA A 68 -1.14 -3.46 -20.51
C ALA A 68 -1.44 -3.19 -22.00
N SER A 69 -2.37 -3.94 -22.60
CA SER A 69 -2.84 -3.67 -23.97
C SER A 69 -3.72 -2.41 -24.09
N GLN A 70 -4.35 -2.02 -22.99
CA GLN A 70 -5.24 -0.85 -22.89
C GLN A 70 -4.53 0.35 -22.24
N MET A 71 -3.55 0.07 -21.37
CA MET A 71 -2.78 1.04 -20.61
C MET A 71 -1.28 0.77 -20.79
N PRO A 72 -0.61 1.39 -21.79
CA PRO A 72 0.78 1.11 -22.09
C PRO A 72 1.76 1.56 -20.99
N TYR A 73 1.33 2.47 -20.10
CA TYR A 73 2.08 2.95 -18.96
C TYR A 73 1.23 2.87 -17.71
N TYR A 74 1.74 2.21 -16.66
CA TYR A 74 1.09 2.10 -15.36
C TYR A 74 2.15 1.83 -14.28
N ARG A 75 1.83 2.22 -13.04
CA ARG A 75 2.62 1.91 -11.86
C ARG A 75 2.06 0.65 -11.22
N LEU A 76 2.89 -0.37 -11.04
CA LEU A 76 2.47 -1.65 -10.48
C LEU A 76 2.85 -1.77 -9.01
N GLY A 77 1.85 -2.03 -8.17
CA GLY A 77 1.98 -2.49 -6.81
C GLY A 77 1.45 -3.92 -6.67
N VAL A 78 2.13 -4.76 -5.89
CA VAL A 78 1.73 -6.15 -5.64
C VAL A 78 1.73 -6.41 -4.13
N ILE A 79 0.59 -6.81 -3.59
CA ILE A 79 0.47 -7.35 -2.23
C ILE A 79 0.24 -8.84 -2.37
N MET A 80 1.32 -9.61 -2.21
CA MET A 80 1.31 -11.03 -2.46
C MET A 80 1.01 -11.80 -1.18
N PRO A 81 -0.10 -12.56 -1.12
CA PRO A 81 -0.33 -13.51 -0.05
C PRO A 81 0.39 -14.82 -0.33
N HIS A 82 0.67 -15.55 0.73
CA HIS A 82 0.93 -16.98 0.64
C HIS A 82 -0.31 -17.69 0.07
N PRO A 83 -0.17 -18.77 -0.73
CA PRO A 83 -1.32 -19.46 -1.33
C PRO A 83 -2.39 -19.89 -0.31
N ALA A 84 -1.98 -20.29 0.90
CA ALA A 84 -2.90 -20.64 1.99
C ALA A 84 -3.68 -19.42 2.49
N THR A 85 -2.99 -18.30 2.70
CA THR A 85 -3.58 -17.03 3.11
C THR A 85 -4.60 -16.54 2.08
N TYR A 86 -4.31 -16.69 0.78
CA TYR A 86 -5.27 -16.33 -0.29
C TYR A 86 -6.61 -17.07 -0.13
N VAL A 87 -6.56 -18.38 0.13
CA VAL A 87 -7.78 -19.21 0.30
C VAL A 87 -8.52 -18.80 1.57
N GLN A 88 -7.79 -18.52 2.66
CA GLN A 88 -8.38 -18.05 3.93
C GLN A 88 -9.10 -16.71 3.76
N THR A 89 -8.48 -15.72 3.11
CA THR A 89 -9.08 -14.39 2.89
C THR A 89 -10.29 -14.48 1.95
N LEU A 90 -10.21 -15.32 0.91
CA LEU A 90 -11.35 -15.58 0.02
C LEU A 90 -12.53 -16.22 0.78
N TYR A 91 -12.26 -17.21 1.65
CA TYR A 91 -13.29 -17.85 2.47
C TYR A 91 -13.96 -16.84 3.41
N GLN A 92 -13.18 -16.01 4.10
CA GLN A 92 -13.71 -14.97 4.97
C GLN A 92 -14.58 -13.97 4.20
N LEU A 93 -14.09 -13.48 3.05
CA LEU A 93 -14.83 -12.57 2.19
C LEU A 93 -16.15 -13.19 1.72
N ALA A 94 -16.11 -14.45 1.25
CA ALA A 94 -17.28 -15.16 0.77
C ALA A 94 -18.34 -15.33 1.88
N ARG A 95 -17.94 -15.57 3.14
CA ARG A 95 -18.87 -15.71 4.26
C ARG A 95 -19.60 -14.41 4.61
N VAL A 96 -18.92 -13.27 4.52
CA VAL A 96 -19.52 -11.97 4.91
C VAL A 96 -20.26 -11.30 3.75
N THR A 97 -19.94 -11.64 2.51
CA THR A 97 -20.48 -10.96 1.31
C THR A 97 -21.57 -11.81 0.66
N VAL A 98 -22.84 -11.49 0.93
CA VAL A 98 -24.00 -12.27 0.46
C VAL A 98 -24.07 -12.38 -1.08
N THR A 99 -23.58 -11.36 -1.79
CA THR A 99 -23.53 -11.33 -3.26
C THR A 99 -22.34 -12.10 -3.86
N HIS A 100 -21.41 -12.60 -3.04
CA HIS A 100 -20.26 -13.34 -3.53
C HIS A 100 -20.70 -14.70 -4.10
N PRO A 101 -20.20 -15.14 -5.26
CA PRO A 101 -20.64 -16.40 -5.89
C PRO A 101 -20.47 -17.63 -5.00
N LEU A 102 -19.45 -17.61 -4.13
CA LEU A 102 -19.16 -18.69 -3.20
C LEU A 102 -19.84 -18.53 -1.82
N HIS A 103 -20.71 -17.53 -1.62
CA HIS A 103 -21.29 -17.21 -0.31
C HIS A 103 -22.04 -18.37 0.32
N VAL A 104 -22.97 -18.97 -0.43
CA VAL A 104 -23.78 -20.10 0.03
C VAL A 104 -22.89 -21.29 0.40
N PHE A 105 -21.85 -21.56 -0.40
CA PHE A 105 -20.93 -22.65 -0.15
C PHE A 105 -20.10 -22.41 1.11
N ALA A 106 -19.44 -21.25 1.21
CA ALA A 106 -18.59 -20.87 2.34
C ALA A 106 -19.38 -20.73 3.67
N SER A 107 -20.67 -20.40 3.61
CA SER A 107 -21.52 -20.29 4.81
C SER A 107 -21.94 -21.65 5.37
N ASN A 108 -21.97 -22.70 4.53
CA ASN A 108 -22.44 -24.03 4.89
C ASN A 108 -21.32 -25.04 5.13
N HIS A 109 -20.07 -24.69 4.83
CA HIS A 109 -18.92 -25.58 4.90
C HIS A 109 -17.82 -25.01 5.78
N SER A 110 -16.97 -25.89 6.32
CA SER A 110 -15.78 -25.46 7.04
C SER A 110 -14.74 -24.85 6.08
N LEU A 111 -13.72 -24.18 6.62
CA LEU A 111 -12.61 -23.66 5.82
C LEU A 111 -11.86 -24.80 5.10
N ASP A 112 -11.71 -25.96 5.73
CA ASP A 112 -11.02 -27.12 5.14
C ASP A 112 -11.82 -27.71 3.97
N ASP A 113 -13.13 -27.89 4.15
CA ASP A 113 -14.03 -28.36 3.09
C ASP A 113 -14.05 -27.35 1.92
N PHE A 114 -14.07 -26.06 2.25
CA PHE A 114 -13.98 -25.00 1.27
C PHE A 114 -12.67 -25.05 0.49
N ALA A 115 -11.55 -25.23 1.18
CA ALA A 115 -10.22 -25.27 0.57
C ALA A 115 -10.01 -26.49 -0.35
N GLN A 116 -10.73 -27.58 -0.14
CA GLN A 116 -10.61 -28.82 -0.91
C GLN A 116 -11.61 -28.92 -2.07
N SER A 117 -12.58 -28.00 -2.17
CA SER A 117 -13.56 -27.98 -3.25
C SER A 117 -12.93 -27.72 -4.62
N ASP A 118 -13.39 -28.46 -5.65
CA ASP A 118 -12.94 -28.30 -7.03
C ASP A 118 -13.28 -26.92 -7.61
N ASP A 119 -14.46 -26.37 -7.26
CA ASP A 119 -14.88 -25.03 -7.69
C ASP A 119 -13.94 -23.95 -7.14
N VAL A 120 -13.52 -24.12 -5.88
CA VAL A 120 -12.55 -23.22 -5.23
C VAL A 120 -11.17 -23.45 -5.83
N ALA A 121 -10.76 -24.70 -6.10
CA ALA A 121 -9.49 -24.99 -6.73
C ALA A 121 -9.37 -24.30 -8.10
N ALA A 122 -10.41 -24.36 -8.95
CA ALA A 122 -10.41 -23.71 -10.26
C ALA A 122 -10.16 -22.19 -10.20
N LEU A 123 -10.68 -21.53 -9.17
CA LEU A 123 -10.52 -20.09 -8.93
C LEU A 123 -9.21 -19.72 -8.22
N THR A 124 -8.61 -20.67 -7.49
CA THR A 124 -7.46 -20.44 -6.61
C THR A 124 -6.18 -21.11 -7.08
N THR A 125 -6.15 -21.70 -8.28
CA THR A 125 -4.92 -22.25 -8.89
C THR A 125 -4.09 -21.17 -9.60
N ASN A 126 -2.90 -20.95 -9.06
CA ASN A 126 -1.87 -19.97 -9.44
C ASN A 126 -2.44 -18.58 -9.81
N PRO A 127 -3.30 -17.98 -8.96
CA PRO A 127 -3.98 -16.72 -9.27
C PRO A 127 -3.02 -15.57 -9.56
N PHE A 128 -1.90 -15.44 -8.85
CA PHE A 128 -0.95 -14.33 -9.04
C PHE A 128 -0.05 -14.55 -10.25
N THR A 129 0.42 -15.78 -10.48
CA THR A 129 1.13 -16.13 -11.71
C THR A 129 0.26 -15.84 -12.92
N ARG A 130 -1.04 -16.19 -12.87
CA ARG A 130 -2.01 -15.87 -13.92
C ARG A 130 -2.18 -14.38 -14.12
N ALA A 131 -2.43 -13.63 -13.04
CA ALA A 131 -2.63 -12.19 -13.09
C ALA A 131 -1.44 -11.44 -13.67
N LEU A 132 -0.21 -11.82 -13.30
CA LEU A 132 1.00 -11.14 -13.80
C LEU A 132 1.41 -11.62 -15.19
N SER A 133 1.28 -12.91 -15.51
CA SER A 133 1.76 -13.45 -16.79
C SER A 133 0.73 -13.44 -17.92
N GLY A 134 -0.57 -13.31 -17.59
CA GLY A 134 -1.68 -13.52 -18.52
C GLY A 134 -1.88 -15.00 -18.91
N GLN A 135 -1.14 -15.91 -18.28
CA GLN A 135 -1.11 -17.34 -18.61
C GLN A 135 -1.16 -18.20 -17.35
N ILE A 136 -1.79 -19.37 -17.45
CA ILE A 136 -2.14 -20.17 -16.26
C ILE A 136 -1.03 -21.17 -15.92
N ASN A 137 -0.27 -21.65 -16.90
CA ASN A 137 0.53 -22.87 -16.76
C ASN A 137 1.94 -22.79 -17.33
N GLY A 138 2.87 -23.46 -16.64
CA GLY A 138 4.22 -23.74 -17.13
C GLY A 138 5.30 -22.74 -16.69
N GLU A 139 6.56 -23.14 -16.93
CA GLU A 139 7.75 -22.37 -16.55
C GLU A 139 7.82 -20.99 -17.24
N ILE A 140 7.29 -20.89 -18.45
CA ILE A 140 7.23 -19.62 -19.19
C ILE A 140 6.33 -18.61 -18.46
N SER A 141 5.17 -19.06 -17.97
CA SER A 141 4.23 -18.23 -17.20
C SER A 141 4.88 -17.74 -15.90
N LEU A 142 5.58 -18.63 -15.19
CA LEU A 142 6.32 -18.26 -13.97
C LEU A 142 7.41 -17.20 -14.26
N LYS A 143 8.26 -17.42 -15.26
CA LYS A 143 9.30 -16.46 -15.65
C LYS A 143 8.72 -15.11 -16.03
N ALA A 144 7.61 -15.08 -16.77
CA ALA A 144 6.94 -13.84 -17.13
C ALA A 144 6.33 -13.13 -15.91
N ALA A 145 5.74 -13.88 -14.97
CA ALA A 145 5.23 -13.34 -13.72
C ALA A 145 6.37 -12.75 -12.86
N GLN A 146 7.47 -13.49 -12.68
CA GLN A 146 8.67 -13.02 -11.97
C GLN A 146 9.22 -11.73 -12.58
N GLN A 147 9.38 -11.67 -13.91
CA GLN A 147 9.88 -10.46 -14.58
C GLN A 147 8.99 -9.23 -14.33
N ARG A 148 7.67 -9.39 -14.26
CA ARG A 148 6.77 -8.28 -13.90
C ARG A 148 6.80 -7.97 -12.42
N LEU A 149 6.86 -8.99 -11.55
CA LEU A 149 7.03 -8.79 -10.12
C LEU A 149 8.29 -7.97 -9.83
N HIS A 150 9.43 -8.32 -10.43
CA HIS A 150 10.69 -7.57 -10.32
C HIS A 150 10.64 -6.13 -10.86
N ARG A 151 9.64 -5.81 -11.69
CA ARG A 151 9.40 -4.45 -12.21
C ARG A 151 8.34 -3.70 -11.40
N ALA A 152 7.66 -4.36 -10.46
CA ALA A 152 6.71 -3.69 -9.60
C ALA A 152 7.44 -2.64 -8.75
N GLU A 153 6.85 -1.45 -8.64
CA GLU A 153 7.41 -0.38 -7.83
C GLU A 153 7.20 -0.65 -6.33
N TYR A 154 6.12 -1.36 -6.01
CA TYR A 154 5.72 -1.70 -4.66
C TYR A 154 5.42 -3.18 -4.56
N ILE A 155 6.02 -3.82 -3.55
CA ILE A 155 5.84 -5.24 -3.24
C ILE A 155 5.69 -5.37 -1.74
N ALA A 156 4.61 -6.00 -1.29
CA ALA A 156 4.34 -6.31 0.10
C ALA A 156 3.76 -7.73 0.26
N LEU A 157 3.76 -8.21 1.50
CA LEU A 157 3.18 -9.51 1.87
C LEU A 157 1.86 -9.32 2.61
N ALA A 158 0.84 -10.10 2.25
CA ALA A 158 -0.49 -9.95 2.84
C ALA A 158 -0.53 -10.32 4.34
N GLU A 159 0.33 -11.26 4.76
CA GLU A 159 0.51 -11.71 6.14
C GLU A 159 0.97 -10.57 7.05
N GLN A 160 1.60 -9.54 6.48
CA GLN A 160 2.11 -8.37 7.18
C GLN A 160 1.20 -7.18 6.87
N GLN A 161 -0.11 -7.34 7.09
CA GLN A 161 -1.14 -6.40 6.61
C GLN A 161 -0.86 -4.93 7.00
N ILE A 162 -0.52 -4.66 8.27
CA ILE A 162 -0.22 -3.30 8.73
C ILE A 162 1.01 -2.75 8.01
N ASP A 163 2.11 -3.49 7.95
CA ASP A 163 3.34 -3.07 7.28
C ASP A 163 3.12 -2.87 5.78
N ALA A 164 2.34 -3.75 5.14
CA ALA A 164 1.95 -3.62 3.74
C ALA A 164 1.20 -2.29 3.51
N LEU A 165 0.24 -1.94 4.35
CA LEU A 165 -0.53 -0.70 4.24
C LEU A 165 0.33 0.54 4.53
N ILE A 166 1.24 0.48 5.50
CA ILE A 166 2.20 1.57 5.77
C ILE A 166 3.12 1.77 4.56
N MET A 167 3.64 0.68 4.00
CA MET A 167 4.49 0.75 2.80
C MET A 167 3.72 1.26 1.58
N LEU A 168 2.44 0.91 1.46
CA LEU A 168 1.55 1.43 0.41
C LEU A 168 1.39 2.95 0.56
N MET A 169 1.19 3.44 1.78
CA MET A 169 1.11 4.87 2.07
C MET A 169 2.40 5.60 1.71
N TYR A 170 3.55 5.01 2.06
CA TYR A 170 4.84 5.56 1.69
C TYR A 170 5.05 5.59 0.16
N TRP A 171 4.64 4.54 -0.56
CA TRP A 171 4.75 4.47 -2.02
C TRP A 171 3.85 5.47 -2.75
N LEU A 172 2.71 5.80 -2.15
CA LEU A 172 1.76 6.77 -2.67
C LEU A 172 2.03 8.21 -2.19
N ASP A 173 3.01 8.41 -1.30
CA ASP A 173 3.31 9.68 -0.63
C ASP A 173 2.11 10.25 0.15
N GLU A 174 1.29 9.37 0.73
CA GLU A 174 0.05 9.72 1.45
C GLU A 174 0.20 9.49 2.96
N GLY A 175 0.21 10.58 3.72
CA GLY A 175 0.48 10.58 5.16
C GLY A 175 -0.75 10.67 6.05
N SER A 176 -1.91 11.07 5.51
CA SER A 176 -3.05 11.51 6.33
C SER A 176 -3.79 10.38 7.06
N GLN A 177 -3.60 9.12 6.63
CA GLN A 177 -4.36 7.96 7.09
C GLN A 177 -3.59 7.02 8.03
N TRP A 178 -2.41 7.44 8.52
CA TRP A 178 -1.52 6.58 9.32
C TRP A 178 -2.17 6.08 10.62
N ASP A 179 -2.83 6.98 11.37
CA ASP A 179 -3.50 6.62 12.63
C ASP A 179 -4.64 5.62 12.40
N ARG A 180 -5.31 5.72 11.25
CA ARG A 180 -6.39 4.81 10.86
C ARG A 180 -5.86 3.41 10.53
N ILE A 181 -4.72 3.31 9.83
CA ILE A 181 -4.05 2.01 9.55
C ILE A 181 -3.62 1.33 10.86
N LEU A 182 -3.00 2.09 11.76
CA LEU A 182 -2.53 1.56 13.05
C LEU A 182 -3.67 1.15 13.98
N SER A 183 -4.90 1.59 13.71
CA SER A 183 -6.11 1.23 14.45
C SER A 183 -6.87 0.02 13.87
N LEU A 184 -6.42 -0.54 12.75
CA LEU A 184 -7.08 -1.69 12.13
C LEU A 184 -7.01 -2.90 13.07
N PRO A 185 -8.12 -3.64 13.23
CA PRO A 185 -8.10 -4.86 14.03
C PRO A 185 -7.23 -5.92 13.33
N ASP A 186 -6.55 -6.74 14.14
CA ASP A 186 -5.87 -7.91 13.62
C ASP A 186 -6.89 -8.81 12.89
N SER A 187 -6.58 -9.16 11.65
CA SER A 187 -7.41 -10.10 10.89
C SER A 187 -7.43 -11.45 11.63
N PRO A 188 -8.61 -12.03 11.90
CA PRO A 188 -8.68 -13.30 12.63
C PRO A 188 -7.96 -14.39 11.84
N ALA A 189 -6.93 -14.97 12.44
CA ALA A 189 -6.19 -16.09 11.87
C ALA A 189 -7.07 -17.35 11.90
N LEU A 190 -7.69 -17.69 10.77
CA LEU A 190 -8.34 -18.99 10.62
C LEU A 190 -7.28 -20.05 10.35
N ALA A 191 -7.21 -21.07 11.19
CA ALA A 191 -6.29 -22.18 10.97
C ALA A 191 -6.84 -23.16 9.91
N LEU A 192 -5.99 -23.53 8.97
CA LEU A 192 -6.19 -24.69 8.08
C LEU A 192 -5.60 -25.94 8.75
N SER A 193 -6.16 -27.11 8.49
CA SER A 193 -5.43 -28.36 8.80
C SER A 193 -4.19 -28.51 7.91
N ASP A 194 -3.19 -29.25 8.40
CA ASP A 194 -1.97 -29.54 7.64
C ASP A 194 -2.26 -30.21 6.29
N ALA A 195 -3.29 -31.06 6.24
CA ALA A 195 -3.72 -31.74 5.01
C ALA A 195 -4.30 -30.73 4.00
N ALA A 196 -5.20 -29.84 4.44
CA ALA A 196 -5.76 -28.80 3.58
C ALA A 196 -4.67 -27.82 3.12
N HIS A 197 -3.74 -27.46 4.01
CA HIS A 197 -2.61 -26.60 3.69
C HIS A 197 -1.69 -27.23 2.62
N ALA A 198 -1.29 -28.49 2.80
CA ALA A 198 -0.47 -29.21 1.83
C ALA A 198 -1.18 -29.35 0.47
N ALA A 199 -2.49 -29.60 0.46
CA ALA A 199 -3.28 -29.67 -0.77
C ALA A 199 -3.32 -28.33 -1.52
N ILE A 200 -3.41 -27.20 -0.80
CA ILE A 200 -3.35 -25.86 -1.40
C ILE A 200 -1.98 -25.62 -2.05
N LEU A 201 -0.89 -25.97 -1.38
CA LEU A 201 0.46 -25.79 -1.92
C LEU A 201 0.73 -26.67 -3.13
N ALA A 202 0.31 -27.94 -3.08
CA ALA A 202 0.49 -28.89 -4.17
C ALA A 202 -0.19 -28.44 -5.47
N ARG A 203 -1.34 -27.75 -5.38
CA ARG A 203 -2.03 -27.20 -6.56
C ARG A 203 -1.56 -25.79 -6.96
N ASN A 204 -0.75 -25.13 -6.13
CA ASN A 204 -0.23 -23.78 -6.37
C ASN A 204 1.31 -23.74 -6.44
N PRO A 205 1.96 -24.60 -7.24
CA PRO A 205 3.42 -24.66 -7.26
C PRO A 205 4.06 -23.39 -7.83
N LEU A 206 3.41 -22.69 -8.77
CA LEU A 206 3.98 -21.49 -9.38
C LEU A 206 3.85 -20.29 -8.44
N ASP A 207 2.68 -20.12 -7.82
CA ASP A 207 2.47 -19.05 -6.84
C ASP A 207 3.31 -19.25 -5.57
N SER A 208 3.62 -20.50 -5.19
CA SER A 208 4.54 -20.76 -4.08
C SER A 208 5.95 -20.24 -4.38
N VAL A 209 6.49 -20.53 -5.58
CA VAL A 209 7.80 -20.01 -6.00
C VAL A 209 7.78 -18.49 -6.12
N LEU A 210 6.73 -17.94 -6.74
CA LEU A 210 6.57 -16.50 -6.90
C LEU A 210 6.44 -15.77 -5.54
N TYR A 211 5.84 -16.42 -4.53
CA TYR A 211 5.74 -15.88 -3.17
C TYR A 211 7.09 -15.83 -2.46
N GLU A 212 7.96 -16.83 -2.68
CA GLU A 212 9.34 -16.80 -2.18
C GLU A 212 10.13 -15.63 -2.77
N ASP A 213 9.98 -15.38 -4.08
CA ASP A 213 10.59 -14.21 -4.73
C ASP A 213 10.03 -12.89 -4.19
N ALA A 214 8.69 -12.80 -4.04
CA ALA A 214 8.04 -11.63 -3.44
C ALA A 214 8.53 -11.39 -2.01
N THR A 215 8.75 -12.45 -1.23
CA THR A 215 9.30 -12.38 0.12
C THR A 215 10.73 -11.85 0.13
N ALA A 216 11.57 -12.32 -0.79
CA ALA A 216 12.93 -11.81 -0.93
C ALA A 216 12.95 -10.32 -1.31
N LEU A 217 12.11 -9.91 -2.26
CA LEU A 217 11.97 -8.52 -2.68
C LEU A 217 11.41 -7.65 -1.57
N TYR A 218 10.34 -8.09 -0.91
CA TYR A 218 9.75 -7.41 0.24
C TYR A 218 10.81 -7.14 1.31
N ASN A 219 11.56 -8.16 1.72
CA ASN A 219 12.60 -8.00 2.74
C ASN A 219 13.70 -7.02 2.32
N ALA A 220 14.06 -6.99 1.04
CA ALA A 220 15.01 -6.02 0.50
C ALA A 220 14.44 -4.58 0.50
N HIS A 221 13.21 -4.40 0.03
CA HIS A 221 12.53 -3.12 -0.05
C HIS A 221 12.20 -2.55 1.35
N HIS A 222 11.67 -3.37 2.25
CA HIS A 222 11.35 -2.99 3.62
C HIS A 222 12.60 -2.52 4.38
N ARG A 223 13.73 -3.25 4.26
CA ARG A 223 15.01 -2.81 4.86
C ARG A 223 15.46 -1.47 4.30
N SER A 224 15.40 -1.28 2.98
CA SER A 224 15.75 0.00 2.35
C SER A 224 14.86 1.14 2.84
N MET A 225 13.55 0.93 2.91
CA MET A 225 12.58 1.93 3.37
C MET A 225 12.78 2.29 4.85
N VAL A 226 13.03 1.30 5.72
CA VAL A 226 13.35 1.54 7.13
C VAL A 226 14.63 2.37 7.26
N ILE A 227 15.68 2.03 6.50
CA ILE A 227 16.94 2.81 6.49
C ILE A 227 16.70 4.24 6.02
N GLU A 228 15.96 4.44 4.93
CA GLU A 228 15.61 5.77 4.43
C GLU A 228 14.80 6.58 5.44
N SER A 229 13.77 5.96 6.04
CA SER A 229 12.93 6.57 7.07
C SER A 229 13.77 6.99 8.26
N LEU A 230 14.62 6.11 8.81
CA LEU A 230 15.52 6.44 9.92
C LEU A 230 16.48 7.58 9.60
N THR A 231 17.04 7.59 8.38
CA THR A 231 17.97 8.64 7.93
C THR A 231 17.26 9.99 7.76
N SER A 232 16.06 9.98 7.18
CA SER A 232 15.22 11.16 7.03
C SER A 232 14.77 11.71 8.39
N ASN A 233 14.37 10.84 9.31
CA ASN A 233 13.92 11.21 10.64
C ASN A 233 15.07 11.83 11.45
N HIS A 234 16.30 11.30 11.32
CA HIS A 234 17.49 11.92 11.90
C HIS A 234 17.77 13.32 11.33
N SER A 235 17.68 13.49 10.00
CA SER A 235 17.82 14.80 9.35
C SER A 235 16.75 15.79 9.80
N ASN A 236 15.50 15.34 9.94
CA ASN A 236 14.37 16.16 10.39
C ASN A 236 14.53 16.58 11.86
N LYS A 237 15.01 15.69 12.74
CA LYS A 237 15.33 16.07 14.13
C LYS A 237 16.40 17.16 14.20
N GLU A 238 17.42 17.09 13.36
CA GLU A 238 18.45 18.13 13.29
C GLU A 238 17.89 19.45 12.75
N LYS A 239 17.03 19.42 11.72
CA LYS A 239 16.33 20.61 11.23
C LYS A 239 15.43 21.24 12.29
N ILE A 240 14.67 20.43 13.03
CA ILE A 240 13.82 20.90 14.13
C ILE A 240 14.69 21.59 15.19
N ARG A 241 15.80 20.96 15.60
CA ARG A 241 16.75 21.55 16.54
C ARG A 241 17.30 22.89 16.05
N GLN A 242 17.64 23.00 14.76
CA GLN A 242 18.11 24.25 14.17
C GLN A 242 17.03 25.34 14.17
N LEU A 243 15.78 24.99 13.84
CA LEU A 243 14.64 25.91 13.89
C LEU A 243 14.36 26.38 15.33
N GLU A 244 14.41 25.49 16.31
CA GLU A 244 14.25 25.84 17.73
C GLU A 244 15.33 26.82 18.20
N LEU A 245 16.58 26.60 17.80
CA LEU A 245 17.69 27.52 18.10
C LEU A 245 17.48 28.89 17.43
N GLN A 246 16.99 28.93 16.20
CA GLN A 246 16.65 30.19 15.52
C GLN A 246 15.51 30.92 16.24
N ILE A 247 14.47 30.21 16.66
CA ILE A 247 13.35 30.78 17.44
C ILE A 247 13.85 31.36 18.77
N GLN A 248 14.76 30.68 19.47
CA GLN A 248 15.35 31.19 20.71
C GLN A 248 16.17 32.47 20.48
N ARG A 249 16.95 32.53 19.40
CA ARG A 249 17.71 33.74 19.02
C ARG A 249 16.77 34.91 18.72
N LEU A 250 15.75 34.69 17.90
CA LEU A 250 14.75 35.70 17.55
C LEU A 250 14.00 36.20 18.80
N LYS A 251 13.64 35.31 19.73
CA LYS A 251 13.02 35.69 21.02
C LYS A 251 13.94 36.59 21.85
N SER A 252 15.24 36.27 21.90
CA SER A 252 16.23 37.09 22.61
C SER A 252 16.40 38.47 21.97
N GLU A 253 16.51 38.53 20.63
CA GLU A 253 16.61 39.77 19.87
C GLU A 253 15.38 40.66 20.06
N LEU A 254 14.17 40.09 19.97
CA LEU A 254 12.92 40.79 20.28
C LEU A 254 12.90 41.31 21.71
N GLY A 255 13.36 40.53 22.68
CA GLY A 255 13.49 40.96 24.08
C GLY A 255 14.44 42.14 24.26
N HIS A 256 15.57 42.14 23.56
CA HIS A 256 16.52 43.26 23.57
C HIS A 256 15.97 44.52 22.89
N GLN A 257 15.30 44.37 21.75
CA GLN A 257 14.63 45.48 21.07
C GLN A 257 13.52 46.09 21.92
N ALA A 258 12.69 45.25 22.57
CA ALA A 258 11.63 45.70 23.47
C ALA A 258 12.18 46.52 24.65
N LYS A 259 13.26 46.06 25.30
CA LYS A 259 13.94 46.81 26.37
C LYS A 259 14.50 48.15 25.88
N THR A 260 15.09 48.16 24.70
CA THR A 260 15.66 49.37 24.08
C THR A 260 14.57 50.39 23.76
N ASN A 261 13.45 49.93 23.20
CA ASN A 261 12.28 50.76 22.89
C ASN A 261 11.62 51.29 24.16
N ALA A 262 11.48 50.46 25.21
CA ALA A 262 10.97 50.89 26.50
C ALA A 262 11.85 52.00 27.10
N ARG A 263 13.18 51.87 27.03
CA ARG A 263 14.13 52.89 27.49
C ARG A 263 14.03 54.18 26.69
N ARG A 264 13.91 54.11 25.36
CA ARG A 264 13.64 55.29 24.51
C ARG A 264 12.34 55.99 24.89
N ALA A 265 11.26 55.23 25.07
CA ALA A 265 9.97 55.78 25.46
C ALA A 265 10.00 56.44 26.84
N GLN A 266 10.79 55.90 27.78
CA GLN A 266 11.03 56.48 29.09
C GLN A 266 11.77 57.83 28.96
N LEU A 267 12.88 57.87 28.21
CA LEU A 267 13.66 59.08 27.99
C LEU A 267 12.85 60.20 27.33
N ILE A 268 12.00 59.86 26.35
CA ILE A 268 11.09 60.82 25.71
C ILE A 268 10.08 61.37 26.74
N ARG A 269 9.49 60.49 27.57
CA ARG A 269 8.58 60.91 28.65
C ARG A 269 9.27 61.84 29.66
N ASP A 270 10.49 61.53 30.05
CA ASP A 270 11.26 62.33 31.01
C ASP A 270 11.67 63.68 30.41
N PHE A 271 11.95 63.75 29.11
CA PHE A 271 12.21 65.00 28.41
C PHE A 271 10.97 65.91 28.37
N ILE A 272 9.82 65.37 27.96
CA ILE A 272 8.54 66.10 27.91
C ILE A 272 8.15 66.66 29.29
N ARG A 273 8.42 65.93 30.38
CA ARG A 273 8.12 66.40 31.75
C ARG A 273 8.98 67.56 32.24
N LYS A 274 10.15 67.79 31.63
CA LYS A 274 11.09 68.84 32.04
C LYS A 274 10.94 70.16 31.25
N THR A 275 10.24 70.11 30.13
CA THR A 275 9.75 71.27 29.36
C THR A 275 8.39 71.70 29.86
#